data_AF-A0A6V8MTE0-F1
#
_entry.id   AF-A0A6V8MTE0-F1
#
_cell.length_a   1.000
_cell.length_b   1.000
_cell.length_c   1.000
_cell.angle_alpha   90.00
_cell.angle_beta   90.00
_cell.angle_gamma   90.00
#
_symmetry.space_group_name_H-M   'P 1'
#
loop_
_entity.id
_entity.type
_entity.pdbx_description
1 polymer ?
#
loop_
_entity_poly.entity_id
_entity_poly.type
_entity_poly.pdbx_seq_one_letter_code
_entity_poly.pdbx_strand_id
1 'polypeptide(L)'
;MQEDLQYAQLKTQETRKALEDIKFADEADLPRAYRAFREEVNTMTGAGEKLVQHADGMNYQGNSYLVEAEKSAGECRYPRLSRNARLPRMELGDAFEPIAEQGQAVQRAYRAFEFDIEAIEEYLSHELSEQGVRDMEVLMRKSEVDGDSLLYALEAELSVVDRAQRAYSETAQGKGATPP
;
A
#
# COMPACT_ATOMS: atom_id res chain seq x y z
N MET A 1 3.00 -4.35 7.78
CA MET A 1 2.67 -4.87 6.43
C MET A 1 1.17 -5.03 6.24
N GLN A 2 0.50 -6.10 6.70
CA GLN A 2 -0.95 -6.27 6.45
C GLN A 2 -1.83 -5.10 6.91
N GLU A 3 -1.61 -4.57 8.12
CA GLU A 3 -2.31 -3.38 8.60
C GLU A 3 -2.00 -2.15 7.73
N ASP A 4 -0.78 -2.03 7.18
CA ASP A 4 -0.41 -0.94 6.28
C ASP A 4 -1.05 -1.09 4.89
N LEU A 5 -1.16 -2.32 4.37
CA LEU A 5 -1.84 -2.62 3.12
C LEU A 5 -3.34 -2.30 3.22
N GLN A 6 -3.99 -2.70 4.31
CA GLN A 6 -5.39 -2.38 4.60
C GLN A 6 -5.60 -0.86 4.76
N TYR A 7 -4.67 -0.20 5.45
CA TYR A 7 -4.71 1.26 5.59
C TYR A 7 -4.57 1.96 4.24
N ALA A 8 -3.67 1.49 3.36
CA ALA A 8 -3.53 2.03 2.02
C ALA A 8 -4.78 1.79 1.14
N GLN A 9 -5.45 0.63 1.28
CA GLN A 9 -6.72 0.39 0.59
C GLN A 9 -7.79 1.40 1.02
N LEU A 10 -7.93 1.62 2.33
CA LEU A 10 -8.85 2.63 2.87
C LEU A 10 -8.51 4.02 2.33
N LYS A 11 -7.24 4.43 2.38
CA LYS A 11 -6.82 5.75 1.89
C LYS A 11 -6.99 5.94 0.39
N THR A 12 -6.82 4.88 -0.39
CA THR A 12 -7.12 4.92 -1.83
C THR A 12 -8.61 5.18 -2.06
N GLN A 13 -9.50 4.51 -1.31
CA GLN A 13 -10.95 4.72 -1.42
C GLN A 13 -11.38 6.12 -0.97
N GLU A 14 -10.84 6.60 0.15
CA GLU A 14 -11.14 7.93 0.70
C GLU A 14 -10.66 9.03 -0.24
N THR A 15 -9.45 8.92 -0.81
CA THR A 15 -8.92 9.87 -1.79
C THR A 15 -9.78 9.93 -3.05
N ARG A 16 -10.18 8.77 -3.59
CA ARG A 16 -11.05 8.69 -4.77
C ARG A 16 -12.41 9.33 -4.51
N LYS A 17 -13.00 9.07 -3.33
CA LYS A 17 -14.26 9.69 -2.93
C LYS A 17 -14.12 11.20 -2.80
N ALA A 18 -13.06 11.69 -2.18
CA ALA A 18 -12.84 13.13 -2.04
C ALA A 18 -12.62 13.81 -3.40
N LEU A 19 -12.03 13.11 -4.37
CA LEU A 19 -11.92 13.59 -5.75
C LEU A 19 -13.28 13.62 -6.46
N GLU A 20 -14.13 12.61 -6.23
CA GLU A 20 -15.50 12.59 -6.72
C GLU A 20 -16.31 13.76 -6.13
N ASP A 21 -16.13 14.06 -4.84
CA ASP A 21 -16.77 15.20 -4.18
C ASP A 21 -16.35 16.55 -4.83
N ILE A 22 -15.09 16.70 -5.26
CA ILE A 22 -14.67 17.89 -6.05
C ILE A 22 -15.45 17.99 -7.36
N LYS A 23 -15.60 16.88 -8.08
CA LYS A 23 -16.24 16.85 -9.40
C LYS A 23 -17.72 17.26 -9.36
N PHE A 24 -18.37 17.02 -8.23
CA PHE A 24 -19.80 17.33 -8.04
C PHE A 24 -20.06 18.54 -7.14
N ALA A 25 -19.02 19.16 -6.59
CA ALA A 25 -19.16 20.39 -5.83
C ALA A 25 -19.54 21.56 -6.74
N ASP A 26 -20.48 22.38 -6.28
CA ASP A 26 -20.77 23.69 -6.82
C ASP A 26 -19.75 24.73 -6.32
N GLU A 27 -19.72 25.91 -6.95
CA GLU A 27 -18.68 26.93 -6.70
C GLU A 27 -18.58 27.36 -5.22
N ALA A 28 -19.68 27.33 -4.48
CA ALA A 28 -19.70 27.66 -3.06
C ALA A 28 -19.06 26.57 -2.17
N ASP A 29 -19.23 25.30 -2.51
CA ASP A 29 -18.70 24.16 -1.75
C ASP A 29 -17.31 23.71 -2.22
N LEU A 30 -16.89 24.12 -3.42
CA LEU A 30 -15.60 23.74 -4.02
C LEU A 30 -14.38 23.99 -3.11
N PRO A 31 -14.26 25.12 -2.37
CA PRO A 31 -13.17 25.32 -1.41
C PRO A 31 -13.11 24.28 -0.29
N ARG A 32 -14.26 23.77 0.14
CA ARG A 32 -14.35 22.75 1.17
C ARG A 32 -14.02 21.37 0.62
N ALA A 33 -14.56 21.02 -0.55
CA ALA A 33 -14.27 19.76 -1.23
C ALA A 33 -12.78 19.61 -1.55
N TYR A 34 -12.16 20.68 -2.08
CA TYR A 34 -10.73 20.70 -2.35
C TYR A 34 -9.87 20.50 -1.10
N ARG A 35 -10.23 21.13 0.03
CA ARG A 35 -9.50 20.93 1.29
C ARG A 35 -9.56 19.47 1.75
N ALA A 36 -10.74 18.85 1.68
CA ALA A 36 -10.91 17.44 2.04
C ALA A 36 -10.07 16.53 1.13
N PHE A 37 -10.10 16.76 -0.18
CA PHE A 37 -9.24 16.04 -1.13
C PHE A 37 -7.75 16.18 -0.80
N ARG A 38 -7.28 17.41 -0.56
CA ARG A 38 -5.89 17.67 -0.19
C ARG A 38 -5.47 16.96 1.11
N GLU A 39 -6.37 16.91 2.10
CA GLU A 39 -6.13 16.14 3.33
C GLU A 39 -5.98 14.65 3.02
N GLU A 40 -6.84 14.08 2.18
CA GLU A 40 -6.73 12.67 1.78
C GLU A 40 -5.47 12.38 0.95
N VAL A 41 -5.09 13.26 0.00
CA VAL A 41 -3.82 13.15 -0.74
C VAL A 41 -2.64 13.07 0.23
N ASN A 42 -2.54 13.97 1.20
CA ASN A 42 -1.46 13.95 2.19
C ASN A 42 -1.41 12.62 2.99
N THR A 43 -2.57 12.09 3.38
CA THR A 43 -2.61 10.82 4.12
C THR A 43 -2.30 9.62 3.24
N MET A 44 -2.69 9.68 1.95
CA MET A 44 -2.36 8.66 0.95
C MET A 44 -0.86 8.65 0.65
N THR A 45 -0.21 9.82 0.55
CA THR A 45 1.25 9.91 0.42
C THR A 45 1.96 9.19 1.56
N GLY A 46 1.55 9.47 2.82
CA GLY A 46 2.11 8.78 3.99
C GLY A 46 1.84 7.28 4.03
N ALA A 47 0.68 6.82 3.53
CA ALA A 47 0.39 5.39 3.39
C ALA A 47 1.29 4.74 2.32
N GLY A 48 1.46 5.42 1.19
CA GLY A 48 2.22 4.92 0.05
C GLY A 48 3.74 4.88 0.26
N GLU A 49 4.30 5.81 1.05
CA GLU A 49 5.70 5.72 1.49
C GLU A 49 5.98 4.39 2.19
N LYS A 50 5.04 3.89 2.99
CA LYS A 50 5.17 2.57 3.63
C LYS A 50 5.10 1.43 2.63
N LEU A 51 4.23 1.53 1.60
CA LEU A 51 4.16 0.53 0.53
C LEU A 51 5.50 0.44 -0.22
N VAL A 52 6.08 1.59 -0.56
CA VAL A 52 7.40 1.67 -1.21
C VAL A 52 8.47 1.06 -0.32
N GLN A 53 8.47 1.36 0.99
CA GLN A 53 9.42 0.77 1.94
C GLN A 53 9.30 -0.75 2.04
N HIS A 54 8.07 -1.29 2.04
CA HIS A 54 7.84 -2.73 2.04
C HIS A 54 8.38 -3.38 0.76
N ALA A 55 8.06 -2.82 -0.41
CA ALA A 55 8.52 -3.31 -1.70
C ALA A 55 10.05 -3.28 -1.85
N ASP A 56 10.69 -2.15 -1.53
CA ASP A 56 12.14 -1.99 -1.59
C ASP A 56 12.86 -2.91 -0.59
N GLY A 57 12.29 -3.05 0.61
CA GLY A 57 12.81 -3.95 1.65
C GLY A 57 12.80 -5.42 1.22
N MET A 58 11.76 -5.84 0.49
CA MET A 58 11.66 -7.20 -0.04
C MET A 58 12.58 -7.41 -1.26
N ASN A 59 12.69 -6.44 -2.17
CA ASN A 59 13.54 -6.52 -3.36
C ASN A 59 15.04 -6.64 -3.00
N TYR A 60 15.52 -5.86 -2.01
CA TYR A 60 16.92 -5.89 -1.58
C TYR A 60 17.34 -7.24 -0.97
N GLN A 61 16.39 -8.04 -0.46
CA GLN A 61 16.65 -9.26 0.29
C GLN A 61 16.44 -10.55 -0.50
N GLY A 62 16.27 -10.49 -1.82
CA GLY A 62 15.95 -11.61 -2.73
C GLY A 62 16.88 -12.84 -2.75
N ASN A 63 17.75 -13.04 -1.75
CA ASN A 63 18.48 -14.29 -1.48
C ASN A 63 18.66 -14.61 0.02
N SER A 64 18.11 -13.83 0.95
CA SER A 64 18.13 -14.14 2.38
C SER A 64 17.15 -13.28 3.18
N TYR A 65 16.03 -13.87 3.59
CA TYR A 65 15.09 -13.23 4.52
C TYR A 65 15.65 -13.25 5.95
N LEU A 66 15.76 -12.08 6.57
CA LEU A 66 16.14 -11.95 7.98
C LEU A 66 14.86 -11.91 8.83
N VAL A 67 14.56 -13.02 9.51
CA VAL A 67 13.50 -13.06 10.53
C VAL A 67 14.14 -12.64 11.84
N GLU A 68 13.74 -11.50 12.41
CA GLU A 68 14.09 -11.11 13.79
C GLU A 68 13.79 -12.26 14.76
N ALA A 69 14.82 -12.99 15.20
CA ALA A 69 14.67 -13.87 16.35
C ALA A 69 14.91 -13.00 17.59
N GLU A 70 13.81 -12.54 18.22
CA GLU A 70 13.72 -12.44 19.68
C GLU A 70 12.33 -11.96 20.11
N LYS A 71 11.45 -12.93 20.38
CA LYS A 71 10.63 -13.10 21.60
C LYS A 71 9.44 -14.01 21.28
N SER A 72 9.59 -15.30 21.58
CA SER A 72 8.57 -16.35 21.43
C SER A 72 8.06 -16.59 19.99
N ALA A 73 7.86 -17.85 19.63
CA ALA A 73 7.34 -18.25 18.31
C ALA A 73 5.91 -17.72 18.01
N GLY A 74 5.24 -17.09 18.99
CA GLY A 74 3.90 -16.51 18.86
C GLY A 74 3.85 -15.03 18.49
N GLU A 75 4.96 -14.29 18.50
CA GLU A 75 4.98 -12.83 18.27
C GLU A 75 5.64 -12.40 16.94
N CYS A 76 6.14 -13.35 16.15
CA CYS A 76 6.73 -13.08 14.83
C CYS A 76 5.64 -12.66 13.82
N ARG A 77 5.27 -11.38 13.87
CA ARG A 77 4.14 -10.85 13.09
C ARG A 77 4.48 -10.67 11.61
N TYR A 78 5.70 -10.29 11.27
CA TYR A 78 6.26 -10.17 9.90
C TYR A 78 7.78 -10.00 10.06
N PRO A 79 8.64 -10.31 9.06
CA PRO A 79 10.05 -9.97 9.14
C PRO A 79 10.19 -8.45 9.36
N ARG A 80 10.68 -8.04 10.52
CA ARG A 80 11.11 -6.66 10.76
C ARG A 80 12.60 -6.55 10.48
N LEU A 81 12.97 -5.40 9.92
CA LEU A 81 14.31 -5.05 9.49
C LEU A 81 15.24 -4.81 10.70
N SER A 82 15.80 -5.85 11.31
CA SER A 82 16.94 -5.65 12.21
C SER A 82 18.23 -5.55 11.41
N ARG A 83 18.78 -4.33 11.30
CA ARG A 83 20.12 -4.09 10.71
C ARG A 83 21.27 -4.73 11.50
N ASN A 84 21.02 -5.29 12.70
CA ASN A 84 22.06 -5.60 13.68
C ASN A 84 22.14 -7.06 14.14
N ALA A 85 21.33 -7.97 13.59
CA ALA A 85 21.21 -9.29 14.18
C ALA A 85 21.87 -10.38 13.31
N ARG A 86 22.86 -11.08 13.91
CA ARG A 86 23.47 -12.32 13.39
C ARG A 86 22.45 -13.46 13.46
N LEU A 87 21.43 -13.40 12.63
CA LEU A 87 20.32 -14.34 12.64
C LEU A 87 20.52 -15.44 11.59
N PRO A 88 20.10 -16.68 11.89
CA PRO A 88 20.15 -17.76 10.91
C PRO A 88 19.27 -17.40 9.72
N ARG A 89 19.87 -17.40 8.51
CA ARG A 89 19.13 -17.30 7.25
C ARG A 89 18.17 -18.48 7.17
N MET A 90 16.87 -18.21 7.21
CA MET A 90 15.86 -19.23 6.94
C MET A 90 15.51 -19.10 5.45
N GLU A 91 15.75 -20.17 4.68
CA GLU A 91 15.32 -20.29 3.28
C GLU A 91 13.78 -20.32 3.26
N LEU A 92 13.15 -19.15 3.30
CA LEU A 92 11.71 -18.95 3.17
C LEU A 92 11.31 -18.65 1.71
N GLY A 93 12.22 -18.89 0.76
CA GLY A 93 12.22 -18.43 -0.64
C GLY A 93 10.86 -18.50 -1.31
N ASP A 94 10.27 -19.69 -1.39
CA ASP A 94 9.04 -19.93 -2.16
C ASP A 94 7.80 -19.22 -1.59
N ALA A 95 7.73 -19.00 -0.28
CA ALA A 95 6.54 -18.42 0.36
C ALA A 95 6.53 -16.88 0.32
N PHE A 96 7.70 -16.26 0.18
CA PHE A 96 7.88 -14.81 0.21
C PHE A 96 8.18 -14.20 -1.16
N GLU A 97 8.63 -14.99 -2.13
CA GLU A 97 8.81 -14.54 -3.52
C GLU A 97 7.51 -13.98 -4.12
N PRO A 98 6.33 -14.62 -3.96
CA PRO A 98 5.07 -14.03 -4.41
C PRO A 98 4.74 -12.71 -3.72
N ILE A 99 5.16 -12.53 -2.45
CA ILE A 99 4.94 -11.28 -1.71
C ILE A 99 5.83 -10.18 -2.30
N ALA A 100 7.09 -10.47 -2.60
CA ALA A 100 8.01 -9.51 -3.21
C ALA A 100 7.54 -9.08 -4.61
N GLU A 101 7.07 -10.02 -5.43
CA GLU A 101 6.50 -9.73 -6.75
C GLU A 101 5.27 -8.82 -6.66
N GLN A 102 4.34 -9.14 -5.75
CA GLN A 102 3.14 -8.30 -5.55
C GLN A 102 3.48 -6.94 -4.96
N GLY A 103 4.46 -6.85 -4.04
CA GLY A 103 4.94 -5.58 -3.50
C GLY A 103 5.46 -4.64 -4.58
N GLN A 104 6.17 -5.15 -5.59
CA GLN A 104 6.58 -4.33 -6.75
C GLN A 104 5.38 -3.88 -7.61
N ALA A 105 4.36 -4.72 -7.76
CA ALA A 105 3.14 -4.35 -8.48
C ALA A 105 2.39 -3.22 -7.74
N VAL A 106 2.26 -3.34 -6.41
CA VAL A 106 1.69 -2.30 -5.53
C VAL A 106 2.50 -1.01 -5.62
N GLN A 107 3.84 -1.09 -5.55
CA GLN A 107 4.70 0.08 -5.69
C GLN A 107 4.47 0.81 -7.02
N ARG A 108 4.41 0.09 -8.15
CA ARG A 108 4.16 0.71 -9.46
C ARG A 108 2.77 1.33 -9.55
N ALA A 109 1.74 0.62 -9.09
CA ALA A 109 0.37 1.13 -9.11
C ALA A 109 0.21 2.36 -8.21
N TYR A 110 0.85 2.35 -7.04
CA TYR A 110 0.87 3.50 -6.13
C TYR A 110 1.51 4.71 -6.78
N ARG A 111 2.68 4.58 -7.41
CA ARG A 111 3.36 5.70 -8.08
C ARG A 111 2.53 6.32 -9.20
N ALA A 112 1.77 5.51 -9.94
CA ALA A 112 0.87 6.02 -10.97
C ALA A 112 -0.28 6.84 -10.36
N PHE A 113 -0.92 6.29 -9.33
CA PHE A 113 -2.01 6.98 -8.62
C PHE A 113 -1.55 8.26 -7.91
N GLU A 114 -0.42 8.20 -7.18
CA GLU A 114 0.23 9.34 -6.52
C GLU A 114 0.49 10.49 -7.49
N PHE A 115 1.10 10.18 -8.64
CA PHE A 115 1.40 11.19 -9.66
C PHE A 115 0.15 11.93 -10.13
N ASP A 116 -0.95 11.22 -10.38
CA ASP A 116 -2.17 11.85 -10.86
C ASP A 116 -2.85 12.70 -9.78
N ILE A 117 -2.97 12.20 -8.55
CA ILE A 117 -3.64 12.94 -7.47
C ILE A 117 -2.85 14.17 -7.04
N GLU A 118 -1.51 14.11 -7.05
CA GLU A 118 -0.65 15.26 -6.77
C GLU A 118 -0.75 16.32 -7.88
N ALA A 119 -0.77 15.91 -9.15
CA ALA A 119 -0.94 16.85 -10.26
C ALA A 119 -2.32 17.53 -10.24
N ILE A 120 -3.37 16.83 -9.82
CA ILE A 120 -4.71 17.43 -9.61
C ILE A 120 -4.68 18.41 -8.44
N GLU A 121 -4.08 18.05 -7.31
CA GLU A 121 -3.95 18.92 -6.14
C GLU A 121 -3.18 20.19 -6.50
N GLU A 122 -2.03 20.08 -7.15
CA GLU A 122 -1.19 21.21 -7.54
C GLU A 122 -1.95 22.16 -8.46
N TYR A 123 -2.61 21.66 -9.50
CA TYR A 123 -3.36 22.50 -10.43
C TYR A 123 -4.51 23.25 -9.75
N LEU A 124 -5.34 22.53 -8.98
CA LEU A 124 -6.49 23.13 -8.30
C LEU A 124 -6.07 24.04 -7.14
N SER A 125 -4.83 23.94 -6.64
CA SER A 125 -4.28 24.92 -5.70
C SER A 125 -4.15 26.33 -6.30
N HIS A 126 -4.04 26.41 -7.63
CA HIS A 126 -3.89 27.65 -8.38
C HIS A 126 -5.18 28.09 -9.07
N GLU A 127 -5.93 27.14 -9.64
CA GLU A 127 -7.15 27.39 -10.40
C GLU A 127 -8.34 26.66 -9.77
N LEU A 128 -8.72 27.08 -8.55
CA LEU A 128 -9.87 26.51 -7.85
C LEU A 128 -11.18 27.14 -8.33
N SER A 129 -11.63 26.71 -9.50
CA SER A 129 -12.89 27.13 -10.12
C SER A 129 -13.59 25.94 -10.78
N GLU A 130 -14.87 26.09 -11.14
CA GLU A 130 -15.55 25.06 -11.94
C GLU A 130 -14.84 24.81 -13.28
N GLN A 131 -14.21 25.85 -13.86
CA GLN A 131 -13.42 25.69 -15.08
C GLN A 131 -12.16 24.90 -14.80
N GLY A 132 -11.47 25.17 -13.70
CA GLY A 132 -10.30 24.39 -13.29
C GLY A 132 -10.61 22.91 -13.07
N VAL A 133 -11.75 22.60 -12.47
CA VAL A 133 -12.24 21.21 -12.33
C VAL A 133 -12.49 20.58 -13.70
N ARG A 134 -13.11 21.30 -14.65
CA ARG A 134 -13.32 20.83 -16.03
C ARG A 134 -12.01 20.60 -16.78
N ASP A 135 -11.02 21.47 -16.61
CA ASP A 135 -9.71 21.35 -17.26
C ASP A 135 -8.98 20.07 -16.82
N MET A 136 -9.24 19.63 -15.58
CA MET A 136 -8.64 18.41 -15.00
C MET A 136 -9.46 17.14 -15.20
N GLU A 137 -10.63 17.18 -15.86
CA GLU A 137 -11.55 16.04 -15.96
C GLU A 137 -10.89 14.77 -16.55
N VAL A 138 -9.98 14.93 -17.52
CA VAL A 138 -9.24 13.81 -18.10
C VAL A 138 -8.31 13.17 -17.08
N LEU A 139 -7.58 13.98 -16.29
CA LEU A 139 -6.66 13.47 -15.28
C LEU A 139 -7.43 12.88 -14.10
N MET A 140 -8.57 13.46 -13.72
CA MET A 140 -9.47 12.89 -12.70
C MET A 140 -9.93 11.49 -13.09
N ARG A 141 -10.40 11.28 -14.33
CA ARG A 141 -10.76 9.95 -14.85
C ARG A 141 -9.57 8.98 -14.87
N LYS A 142 -8.37 9.45 -15.23
CA LYS A 142 -7.16 8.62 -15.20
C LYS A 142 -6.85 8.18 -13.78
N SER A 143 -6.92 9.10 -12.81
CA SER A 143 -6.69 8.80 -11.40
C SER A 143 -7.70 7.80 -10.83
N GLU A 144 -8.95 7.81 -11.30
CA GLU A 144 -9.95 6.79 -10.93
C GLU A 144 -9.49 5.38 -11.35
N VAL A 145 -8.98 5.25 -12.58
CA VAL A 145 -8.45 3.99 -13.14
C VAL A 145 -7.16 3.56 -12.45
N ASP A 146 -6.25 4.49 -12.17
CA ASP A 146 -5.00 4.19 -11.46
C ASP A 146 -5.29 3.82 -10.00
N GLY A 147 -6.31 4.42 -9.38
CA GLY A 147 -6.81 4.05 -8.05
C GLY A 147 -7.45 2.64 -8.03
N ASP A 148 -8.22 2.27 -9.05
CA ASP A 148 -8.71 0.88 -9.19
C ASP A 148 -7.57 -0.12 -9.36
N SER A 149 -6.55 0.25 -10.14
CA SER A 149 -5.35 -0.57 -10.34
C SER A 149 -4.57 -0.77 -9.03
N LEU A 150 -4.46 0.28 -8.22
CA LEU A 150 -3.85 0.20 -6.89
C LEU A 150 -4.66 -0.69 -5.94
N LEU A 151 -5.99 -0.56 -5.90
CA LEU A 151 -6.84 -1.43 -5.07
C LEU A 151 -6.70 -2.90 -5.45
N TYR A 152 -6.68 -3.20 -6.75
CA TYR A 152 -6.47 -4.55 -7.26
C TYR A 152 -5.11 -5.12 -6.82
N ALA A 153 -4.03 -4.33 -6.96
CA ALA A 153 -2.70 -4.75 -6.54
C ALA A 153 -2.62 -4.99 -5.02
N LEU A 154 -3.23 -4.11 -4.22
CA LEU A 154 -3.27 -4.25 -2.76
C LEU A 154 -4.04 -5.51 -2.33
N GLU A 155 -5.15 -5.83 -2.99
CA GLU A 155 -5.91 -7.05 -2.72
C GLU A 155 -5.09 -8.31 -3.08
N ALA A 156 -4.38 -8.29 -4.19
CA ALA A 156 -3.48 -9.37 -4.59
C ALA A 156 -2.34 -9.57 -3.58
N GLU A 157 -1.72 -8.49 -3.10
CA GLU A 157 -0.67 -8.54 -2.08
C GLU A 157 -1.21 -9.06 -0.74
N LEU A 158 -2.38 -8.60 -0.29
CA LEU A 158 -3.03 -9.12 0.91
C LEU A 158 -3.32 -10.62 0.80
N SER A 159 -3.74 -11.10 -0.37
CA SER A 159 -3.99 -12.52 -0.59
C SER A 159 -2.73 -13.38 -0.47
N VAL A 160 -1.60 -12.95 -1.04
CA VAL A 160 -0.32 -13.68 -0.89
C VAL A 160 0.19 -13.64 0.56
N VAL A 161 0.03 -12.49 1.22
CA VAL A 161 0.39 -12.31 2.63
C VAL A 161 -0.41 -13.26 3.54
N ASP A 162 -1.74 -13.32 3.37
CA ASP A 162 -2.61 -14.21 4.14
C ASP A 162 -2.27 -15.69 3.89
N ARG A 163 -1.96 -16.08 2.65
CA ARG A 163 -1.51 -17.44 2.32
C ARG A 163 -0.20 -17.79 3.02
N ALA A 164 0.77 -16.89 2.99
CA ALA A 164 2.06 -17.10 3.65
C ALA A 164 1.91 -17.24 5.18
N GLN A 165 1.05 -16.43 5.80
CA GLN A 165 0.73 -16.55 7.23
C GLN A 165 0.11 -17.91 7.59
N ARG A 166 -0.83 -18.41 6.77
CA ARG A 166 -1.46 -19.72 6.99
C ARG A 166 -0.46 -20.87 6.85
N ALA A 167 0.32 -20.87 5.77
CA ALA A 167 1.35 -21.89 5.54
C ALA A 167 2.40 -21.91 6.67
N TYR A 168 2.80 -20.74 7.16
CA TYR A 168 3.68 -20.63 8.33
C TYR A 168 3.05 -21.21 9.60
N SER A 169 1.77 -20.89 9.86
CA SER A 169 1.06 -21.38 11.05
C SER A 169 0.94 -22.91 11.06
N GLU A 170 0.66 -23.52 9.90
CA GLU A 170 0.54 -24.97 9.74
C GLU A 170 1.90 -25.68 9.93
N THR A 171 2.97 -25.13 9.38
CA THR A 171 4.33 -25.69 9.53
C THR A 171 4.90 -25.50 10.94
N ALA A 172 4.54 -24.41 11.63
CA ALA A 172 4.89 -24.18 13.03
C ALA A 172 4.17 -25.14 13.99
N GLN A 173 2.91 -25.49 13.70
CA GLN A 173 2.15 -26.49 14.47
C GLN A 173 2.61 -27.93 14.17
N GLY A 174 3.02 -28.23 12.94
CA GLY A 174 3.53 -29.56 12.54
C GLY A 174 4.86 -29.97 13.20
N LYS A 175 5.69 -29.01 13.64
CA LYS A 175 6.92 -29.28 14.42
C LYS A 175 6.67 -29.62 15.91
N GLY A 176 5.42 -29.57 16.36
CA GLY A 176 5.01 -29.90 17.75
C GLY A 176 4.54 -31.35 17.98
N ALA A 177 4.38 -32.16 16.92
CA ALA A 177 3.86 -33.53 17.03
C ALA A 177 4.95 -34.56 16.72
N THR A 178 5.79 -34.87 17.71
CA THR A 178 6.48 -36.17 17.77
C THR A 178 6.27 -36.73 19.17
N PRO A 179 5.26 -37.58 19.40
CA PRO A 179 5.15 -38.28 20.67
C PRO A 179 6.12 -39.48 20.66
N PRO A 180 6.92 -39.69 21.73
CA PRO A 180 7.56 -40.97 21.99
C PRO A 180 6.55 -42.04 22.42
#